data_AF-A0A958YBK5-F1
#
_entry.id   AF-A0A958YBK5-F1
#
_cell.length_a   1.000
_cell.length_b   1.000
_cell.length_c   1.000
_cell.angle_alpha   90.00
_cell.angle_beta   90.00
_cell.angle_gamma   90.00
#
_symmetry.space_group_name_H-M   'P 1'
#
loop_
_entity.id
_entity.type
_entity.pdbx_description
1 polymer ?
#
loop_
_entity_poly.entity_id
_entity_poly.type
_entity_poly.pdbx_seq_one_letter_code
_entity_poly.pdbx_strand_id
1 'polypeptide(L)'
;FSYQKESTDTIAVTKNNEPFRQEDGSLLFRPSGHGALLDNLNDIDADIIFVKNIDNVVVFKYENEVAYYKKMLGGILLSVQEQAFQYAERLELRTVTDTEITEITNFLKTKLNVVFSSEYDKYSKKYKIEYLMEKLNRPIRVCGMVKNEGEPGGGPFWTKDQADNISLQIVESAQIDKNIRAQKNILKNATHFNPVDIVCGVKNYKGQKYDLHEYVDHNTAFISMKTKTGKDLKALELPGLWNGSMAFWNTIFVEVPLITFNPVKTVNDLLKPAHQVK
;
A
#
# COMPACT_ATOMS: atom_id res chain seq x y z
N PHE A 1 6.95 0.45 18.15
CA PHE A 1 5.70 0.84 17.46
C PHE A 1 5.93 2.13 16.71
N SER A 2 5.28 2.33 15.57
CA SER A 2 5.34 3.57 14.82
C SER A 2 4.10 4.41 15.15
N TYR A 3 4.30 5.69 15.43
CA TYR A 3 3.23 6.65 15.70
C TYR A 3 3.29 7.74 14.65
N GLN A 4 2.13 8.24 14.23
CA GLN A 4 2.07 9.40 13.36
C GLN A 4 2.82 10.57 14.02
N LYS A 5 3.65 11.29 13.25
CA LYS A 5 4.27 12.53 13.71
C LYS A 5 3.20 13.60 13.90
N GLU A 6 3.21 14.31 15.03
CA GLU A 6 2.26 15.40 15.29
C GLU A 6 2.32 16.50 14.22
N SER A 7 3.48 16.68 13.57
CA SER A 7 3.67 17.64 12.48
C SER A 7 2.84 17.36 11.23
N THR A 8 2.30 16.15 11.07
CA THR A 8 1.43 15.80 9.94
C THR A 8 -0.05 15.99 10.27
N ASP A 9 -0.40 16.39 11.50
CA ASP A 9 -1.78 16.63 11.86
C ASP A 9 -2.39 17.75 11.00
N THR A 10 -3.63 17.55 10.57
CA THR A 10 -4.35 18.52 9.76
C THR A 10 -5.31 19.34 10.60
N ILE A 11 -5.51 20.59 10.21
CA ILE A 11 -6.49 21.46 10.86
C ILE A 11 -7.91 20.93 10.60
N ALA A 12 -8.70 20.80 11.65
CA ALA A 12 -10.13 20.53 11.53
C ALA A 12 -10.87 21.83 11.20
N VAL A 13 -11.88 21.74 10.35
CA VAL A 13 -12.73 22.87 9.96
C VAL A 13 -14.21 22.58 10.21
N THR A 14 -15.01 23.61 10.36
CA THR A 14 -16.48 23.50 10.46
C THR A 14 -17.09 23.06 9.13
N LYS A 15 -18.40 22.80 9.11
CA LYS A 15 -19.15 22.55 7.86
C LYS A 15 -18.93 23.67 6.81
N ASN A 16 -18.71 24.90 7.25
CA ASN A 16 -18.50 26.07 6.39
C ASN A 16 -17.03 26.31 6.01
N ASN A 17 -16.12 25.37 6.30
CA ASN A 17 -14.66 25.49 6.07
C ASN A 17 -13.95 26.56 6.93
N GLU A 18 -14.55 26.97 8.06
CA GLU A 18 -13.87 27.85 9.01
C GLU A 18 -13.04 27.01 10.00
N PRO A 19 -11.88 27.48 10.48
CA PRO A 19 -11.08 26.77 11.48
C PRO A 19 -11.91 26.37 12.70
N PHE A 20 -11.89 25.08 13.05
CA PHE A 20 -12.63 24.58 14.20
C PHE A 20 -11.91 24.99 15.48
N ARG A 21 -12.61 25.72 16.36
CA ARG A 21 -12.09 26.15 17.65
C ARG A 21 -12.67 25.33 18.79
N GLN A 22 -11.81 25.00 19.75
CA GLN A 22 -12.21 24.39 21.02
C GLN A 22 -12.82 25.44 21.95
N GLU A 23 -13.35 25.03 23.10
CA GLU A 23 -14.00 25.94 24.07
C GLU A 23 -13.04 27.00 24.62
N ASP A 24 -11.74 26.67 24.71
CA ASP A 24 -10.66 27.58 25.11
C ASP A 24 -10.17 28.52 23.98
N GLY A 25 -10.78 28.44 22.79
CA GLY A 25 -10.42 29.24 21.61
C GLY A 25 -9.26 28.68 20.77
N SER A 26 -8.58 27.62 21.22
CA SER A 26 -7.50 26.96 20.48
C SER A 26 -8.01 26.27 19.20
N LEU A 27 -7.13 26.12 18.22
CA LEU A 27 -7.44 25.38 16.99
C LEU A 27 -7.38 23.88 17.23
N LEU A 28 -8.31 23.14 16.64
CA LEU A 28 -8.29 21.69 16.67
C LEU A 28 -7.47 21.13 15.50
N PHE A 29 -6.40 20.43 15.84
CA PHE A 29 -5.65 19.58 14.92
C PHE A 29 -6.03 18.11 15.13
N ARG A 30 -5.94 17.31 14.07
CA ARG A 30 -6.28 15.89 14.12
C ARG A 30 -5.27 15.04 13.36
N PRO A 31 -5.09 13.78 13.78
CA PRO A 31 -4.39 12.78 13.00
C PRO A 31 -4.94 12.69 11.57
N SER A 32 -4.06 12.71 10.59
CA SER A 32 -4.40 12.80 9.17
C SER A 32 -4.48 11.43 8.48
N GLY A 33 -4.66 10.36 9.27
CA GLY A 33 -4.79 8.99 8.79
C GLY A 33 -3.46 8.28 8.55
N HIS A 34 -3.54 6.98 8.22
CA HIS A 34 -2.35 6.11 8.09
C HIS A 34 -1.35 6.59 7.03
N GLY A 35 -1.80 7.39 6.06
CA GLY A 35 -0.95 8.04 5.06
C GLY A 35 0.25 8.79 5.64
N ALA A 36 0.06 9.37 6.82
CA ALA A 36 1.09 10.10 7.54
C ALA A 36 2.27 9.23 8.02
N LEU A 37 2.11 7.90 8.04
CA LEU A 37 3.21 7.00 8.37
C LEU A 37 4.24 6.89 7.25
N LEU A 38 3.99 7.45 6.06
CA LEU A 38 4.98 7.48 4.98
C LEU A 38 6.28 8.14 5.42
N ASP A 39 6.20 9.27 6.14
CA ASP A 39 7.36 9.97 6.69
C ASP A 39 8.17 9.04 7.60
N ASN A 40 7.49 8.27 8.46
CA ASN A 40 8.14 7.30 9.33
C ASN A 40 8.84 6.20 8.53
N LEU A 41 8.21 5.68 7.46
CA LEU A 41 8.86 4.73 6.56
C LEU A 41 10.05 5.37 5.84
N ASN A 42 9.94 6.64 5.45
CA ASN A 42 10.99 7.39 4.76
C ASN A 42 12.19 7.70 5.66
N ASP A 43 12.02 7.67 6.99
CA ASP A 43 13.12 7.83 7.94
C ASP A 43 13.86 6.52 8.28
N ILE A 44 13.24 5.36 8.05
CA ILE A 44 13.85 4.05 8.41
C ILE A 44 14.94 3.66 7.41
N ASP A 45 16.21 3.64 7.81
CA ASP A 45 17.28 3.03 7.01
C ASP A 45 17.32 1.51 7.23
N ALA A 46 16.71 0.76 6.30
CA ALA A 46 16.72 -0.69 6.30
C ALA A 46 16.58 -1.22 4.85
N ASP A 47 17.05 -2.43 4.60
CA ASP A 47 16.92 -3.09 3.29
C ASP A 47 15.51 -3.68 3.09
N ILE A 48 14.91 -4.19 4.16
CA ILE A 48 13.57 -4.79 4.20
C ILE A 48 12.80 -4.22 5.39
N ILE A 49 11.57 -3.78 5.16
CA ILE A 49 10.68 -3.26 6.20
C ILE A 49 9.41 -4.09 6.24
N PHE A 50 9.07 -4.63 7.42
CA PHE A 50 7.80 -5.31 7.66
C PHE A 50 6.80 -4.35 8.29
N VAL A 51 5.65 -4.16 7.66
CA VAL A 51 4.54 -3.35 8.16
C VAL A 51 3.41 -4.27 8.59
N LYS A 52 2.95 -4.08 9.83
CA LYS A 52 1.89 -4.87 10.45
C LYS A 52 1.06 -4.00 11.39
N ASN A 53 -0.26 -4.20 11.41
CA ASN A 53 -1.08 -3.61 12.45
C ASN A 53 -0.77 -4.21 13.84
N ILE A 54 -0.80 -3.35 14.85
CA ILE A 54 -0.51 -3.70 16.25
C ILE A 54 -1.52 -4.68 16.86
N ASP A 55 -2.78 -4.63 16.39
CA ASP A 55 -3.87 -5.43 16.89
C ASP A 55 -3.87 -6.87 16.34
N ASN A 56 -3.13 -7.14 15.26
CA ASN A 56 -2.98 -8.48 14.71
C ASN A 56 -1.99 -9.26 15.58
N VAL A 57 -2.44 -10.10 16.50
CA VAL A 57 -1.58 -10.83 17.45
C VAL A 57 -2.03 -12.28 17.60
N VAL A 58 -1.11 -13.19 17.92
CA VAL A 58 -1.42 -14.60 18.16
C VAL A 58 -0.76 -15.08 19.43
N VAL A 59 -1.30 -16.14 20.04
CA VAL A 59 -0.58 -16.85 21.11
C VAL A 59 0.64 -17.60 20.54
N PHE A 60 1.59 -17.87 21.43
CA PHE A 60 2.88 -18.53 21.12
C PHE A 60 2.73 -19.79 20.25
N LYS A 61 1.66 -20.57 20.45
CA LYS A 61 1.35 -21.77 19.66
C LYS A 61 1.36 -21.54 18.14
N TYR A 62 0.92 -20.37 17.68
CA TYR A 62 0.81 -20.04 16.24
C TYR A 62 1.97 -19.19 15.72
N GLU A 63 2.93 -18.81 16.58
CA GLU A 63 4.02 -17.89 16.23
C GLU A 63 4.87 -18.43 15.07
N ASN A 64 5.23 -19.72 15.11
CA ASN A 64 6.06 -20.34 14.07
C ASN A 64 5.37 -20.35 12.70
N GLU A 65 4.07 -20.58 12.67
CA GLU A 65 3.28 -20.59 11.42
C GLU A 65 3.19 -19.17 10.85
N VAL A 66 2.88 -18.18 11.67
CA VAL A 66 2.87 -16.76 11.25
C VAL A 66 4.26 -16.32 10.77
N ALA A 67 5.32 -16.70 11.48
CA ALA A 67 6.70 -16.38 11.10
C ALA A 67 7.10 -17.03 9.77
N TYR A 68 6.65 -18.25 9.49
CA TYR A 68 6.89 -18.94 8.22
C TYR A 68 6.33 -18.13 7.04
N TYR A 69 5.07 -17.71 7.10
CA TYR A 69 4.46 -16.92 6.02
C TYR A 69 5.07 -15.53 5.89
N LYS A 70 5.47 -14.88 6.99
CA LYS A 70 6.24 -13.62 6.94
C LYS A 70 7.58 -13.78 6.23
N LYS A 71 8.33 -14.84 6.54
CA LYS A 71 9.59 -15.16 5.84
C LYS A 71 9.35 -15.45 4.37
N MET A 72 8.26 -16.14 4.03
CA MET A 72 7.87 -16.39 2.64
C MET A 72 7.63 -15.08 1.88
N LEU A 73 6.86 -14.13 2.45
CA LEU A 73 6.64 -12.81 1.83
C LEU A 73 7.97 -12.06 1.62
N GLY A 74 8.88 -12.10 2.61
CA GLY A 74 10.23 -11.54 2.48
C GLY A 74 11.07 -12.23 1.41
N GLY A 75 10.98 -13.55 1.28
CA GLY A 75 11.67 -14.30 0.23
C GLY A 75 11.16 -13.95 -1.17
N ILE A 76 9.85 -13.74 -1.34
CA ILE A 76 9.25 -13.28 -2.60
C ILE A 76 9.78 -11.88 -2.94
N LEU A 77 9.81 -10.97 -1.97
CA LEU A 77 10.36 -9.62 -2.17
C LEU A 77 11.81 -9.71 -2.66
N LEU A 78 12.66 -10.43 -1.94
CA LEU A 78 14.09 -10.57 -2.27
C LEU A 78 14.30 -11.16 -3.66
N SER A 79 13.59 -12.24 -4.00
CA SER A 79 13.71 -12.91 -5.31
C SER A 79 13.32 -11.99 -6.46
N VAL A 80 12.23 -11.24 -6.32
CA VAL A 80 11.77 -10.33 -7.38
C VAL A 80 12.65 -9.08 -7.45
N GLN A 81 13.10 -8.57 -6.31
CA GLN A 81 13.98 -7.40 -6.23
C GLN A 81 15.34 -7.68 -6.86
N GLU A 82 15.95 -8.83 -6.59
CA GLU A 82 17.23 -9.25 -7.20
C GLU A 82 17.12 -9.26 -8.73
N GLN A 83 16.07 -9.88 -9.27
CA GLN A 83 15.84 -9.91 -10.70
C GLN A 83 15.59 -8.50 -11.29
N ALA A 84 14.82 -7.67 -10.59
CA ALA A 84 14.57 -6.30 -11.01
C ALA A 84 15.85 -5.46 -11.05
N PHE A 85 16.77 -5.68 -10.10
CA PHE A 85 18.05 -4.99 -10.03
C PHE A 85 18.96 -5.38 -11.19
N GLN A 86 19.10 -6.68 -11.47
CA GLN A 86 19.86 -7.17 -12.62
C GLN A 86 19.35 -6.57 -13.95
N TYR A 87 18.03 -6.44 -14.10
CA TYR A 87 17.46 -5.79 -15.28
C TYR A 87 17.69 -4.29 -15.31
N ALA A 88 17.59 -3.59 -14.18
CA ALA A 88 17.88 -2.15 -14.10
C ALA A 88 19.34 -1.85 -14.46
N GLU A 89 20.30 -2.62 -13.95
CA GLU A 89 21.72 -2.52 -14.30
C GLU A 89 21.95 -2.71 -15.80
N ARG A 90 21.34 -3.74 -16.39
CA ARG A 90 21.42 -4.00 -17.84
C ARG A 90 20.86 -2.85 -18.68
N LEU A 91 19.71 -2.30 -18.29
CA LEU A 91 19.10 -1.16 -18.99
C LEU A 91 19.96 0.11 -18.86
N GLU A 92 20.62 0.32 -17.72
CA GLU A 92 21.53 1.46 -17.51
C GLU A 92 22.70 1.45 -18.50
N LEU A 93 23.23 0.27 -18.84
CA LEU A 93 24.30 0.12 -19.83
C LEU A 93 23.88 0.47 -21.27
N ARG A 94 22.57 0.54 -21.55
CA ARG A 94 21.98 0.87 -22.87
C ARG A 94 22.42 -0.03 -24.04
N THR A 95 23.02 -1.18 -23.75
CA THR A 95 23.46 -2.18 -24.74
C THR A 95 22.50 -3.36 -24.88
N VAL A 96 21.29 -3.26 -24.33
CA VAL A 96 20.31 -4.35 -24.33
C VAL A 96 19.81 -4.70 -25.73
N THR A 97 19.65 -5.98 -25.99
CA THR A 97 19.04 -6.55 -27.19
C THR A 97 17.51 -6.43 -27.15
N ASP A 98 16.86 -6.60 -28.30
CA ASP A 98 15.38 -6.54 -28.36
C ASP A 98 14.73 -7.75 -27.65
N THR A 99 15.45 -8.88 -27.61
CA THR A 99 15.09 -10.05 -26.81
C THR A 99 15.11 -9.74 -25.31
N GLU A 100 16.15 -9.07 -24.80
CA GLU A 100 16.23 -8.66 -23.39
C GLU A 100 15.14 -7.62 -23.06
N ILE A 101 14.85 -6.67 -23.94
CA ILE A 101 13.72 -5.74 -23.76
C ILE A 101 12.40 -6.50 -23.61
N THR A 102 12.19 -7.54 -24.43
CA THR A 102 10.98 -8.38 -24.38
C THR A 102 10.90 -9.18 -23.09
N GLU A 103 12.02 -9.76 -22.65
CA GLU A 103 12.16 -10.48 -21.38
C GLU A 103 11.82 -9.58 -20.17
N ILE A 104 12.42 -8.38 -20.11
CA ILE A 104 12.17 -7.41 -19.05
C ILE A 104 10.72 -6.93 -19.07
N THR A 105 10.16 -6.68 -20.26
CA THR A 105 8.74 -6.34 -20.42
C THR A 105 7.85 -7.44 -19.85
N ASN A 106 8.16 -8.70 -20.14
CA ASN A 106 7.39 -9.84 -19.64
C ASN A 106 7.52 -9.99 -18.12
N PHE A 107 8.71 -9.78 -17.56
CA PHE A 107 8.93 -9.75 -16.11
C PHE A 107 8.06 -8.69 -15.42
N LEU A 108 8.06 -7.44 -15.93
CA LEU A 108 7.24 -6.37 -15.38
C LEU A 108 5.74 -6.70 -15.43
N LYS A 109 5.26 -7.27 -16.54
CA LYS A 109 3.85 -7.66 -16.70
C LYS A 109 3.45 -8.80 -15.76
N THR A 110 4.28 -9.83 -15.64
CA THR A 110 3.90 -11.10 -15.01
C THR A 110 4.32 -11.23 -13.55
N LYS A 111 5.41 -10.58 -13.14
CA LYS A 111 5.94 -10.63 -11.76
C LYS A 111 5.61 -9.38 -10.96
N LEU A 112 5.59 -8.21 -11.62
CA LEU A 112 5.32 -6.93 -10.99
C LEU A 112 3.94 -6.35 -11.31
N ASN A 113 3.13 -7.07 -12.11
CA ASN A 113 1.76 -6.69 -12.48
C ASN A 113 1.65 -5.30 -13.14
N VAL A 114 2.70 -4.86 -13.83
CA VAL A 114 2.71 -3.56 -14.51
C VAL A 114 1.81 -3.62 -15.73
N VAL A 115 0.82 -2.73 -15.79
CA VAL A 115 0.01 -2.51 -16.98
C VAL A 115 0.69 -1.44 -17.84
N PHE A 116 1.04 -1.82 -19.06
CA PHE A 116 1.75 -0.96 -20.00
C PHE A 116 0.76 -0.06 -20.76
N SER A 117 1.22 1.12 -21.14
CA SER A 117 0.48 2.00 -22.07
C SER A 117 0.24 1.29 -23.40
N SER A 118 -0.91 1.57 -24.02
CA SER A 118 -1.24 1.09 -25.38
C SER A 118 -0.26 1.61 -26.44
N GLU A 119 0.50 2.65 -26.13
CA GLU A 119 1.51 3.22 -27.03
C GLU A 119 2.89 2.57 -26.89
N TYR A 120 3.12 1.77 -25.84
CA TYR A 120 4.42 1.20 -25.53
C TYR A 120 5.04 0.45 -26.71
N ASP A 121 4.25 -0.34 -27.44
CA ASP A 121 4.76 -1.13 -28.54
C ASP A 121 5.27 -0.27 -29.71
N LYS A 122 4.76 0.96 -29.85
CA LYS A 122 5.13 1.95 -30.86
C LYS A 122 6.39 2.75 -30.49
N TYR A 123 6.84 2.66 -29.24
CA TYR A 123 8.02 3.40 -28.79
C TYR A 123 9.28 2.95 -29.53
N SER A 124 10.17 3.91 -29.80
CA SER A 124 11.53 3.61 -30.24
C SER A 124 12.25 2.83 -29.13
N LYS A 125 13.31 2.09 -29.49
CA LYS A 125 14.10 1.32 -28.53
C LYS A 125 14.57 2.15 -27.33
N LYS A 126 15.01 3.38 -27.58
CA LYS A 126 15.42 4.32 -26.52
C LYS A 126 14.29 4.59 -25.52
N TYR A 127 13.10 4.93 -26.02
CA TYR A 127 11.94 5.22 -25.17
C TYR A 127 11.41 3.97 -24.46
N LYS A 128 11.55 2.77 -25.06
CA LYS A 128 11.26 1.51 -24.35
C LYS A 128 12.20 1.30 -23.16
N ILE A 129 13.51 1.52 -23.35
CA ILE A 129 14.50 1.39 -22.26
C ILE A 129 14.18 2.38 -21.12
N GLU A 130 13.90 3.64 -21.45
CA GLU A 130 13.53 4.67 -20.46
C GLU A 130 12.25 4.29 -19.70
N TYR A 131 11.21 3.84 -20.43
CA TYR A 131 9.96 3.38 -19.82
C TYR A 131 10.17 2.17 -18.89
N LEU A 132 10.92 1.16 -19.33
CA LEU A 132 11.20 -0.03 -18.52
C LEU A 132 11.99 0.33 -17.26
N MET A 133 12.98 1.23 -17.38
CA MET A 133 13.76 1.70 -16.24
C MET A 133 12.86 2.46 -15.25
N GLU A 134 11.97 3.32 -15.72
CA GLU A 134 11.00 4.04 -14.86
C GLU A 134 10.07 3.09 -14.11
N LYS A 135 9.67 1.95 -14.70
CA LYS A 135 8.83 0.94 -14.03
C LYS A 135 9.61 0.04 -13.08
N LEU A 136 10.88 -0.29 -13.39
CA LEU A 136 11.73 -1.10 -12.52
C LEU A 136 12.23 -0.33 -11.29
N ASN A 137 12.64 0.93 -11.49
CA ASN A 137 13.27 1.76 -10.46
C ASN A 137 12.23 2.43 -9.55
N ARG A 138 11.44 1.58 -8.87
CA ARG A 138 10.39 1.95 -7.93
C ARG A 138 10.51 1.09 -6.67
N PRO A 139 10.10 1.59 -5.50
CA PRO A 139 9.94 0.75 -4.31
C PRO A 139 9.01 -0.44 -4.60
N ILE A 140 9.27 -1.58 -3.95
CA ILE A 140 8.48 -2.80 -4.09
C ILE A 140 7.75 -3.08 -2.79
N ARG A 141 6.48 -3.48 -2.87
CA ARG A 141 5.73 -4.02 -1.73
C ARG A 141 5.13 -5.38 -2.09
N VAL A 142 5.33 -6.34 -1.19
CA VAL A 142 4.70 -7.66 -1.23
C VAL A 142 3.68 -7.70 -0.11
N CYS A 143 2.39 -7.80 -0.47
CA CYS A 143 1.29 -7.73 0.46
C CYS A 143 0.62 -9.11 0.58
N GLY A 144 0.59 -9.65 1.80
CA GLY A 144 -0.22 -10.81 2.11
C GLY A 144 -1.70 -10.49 1.93
N MET A 145 -2.46 -11.44 1.38
CA MET A 145 -3.90 -11.35 1.20
C MET A 145 -4.54 -12.58 1.83
N VAL A 146 -5.53 -12.38 2.69
CA VAL A 146 -6.30 -13.47 3.30
C VAL A 146 -7.69 -13.52 2.67
N LYS A 147 -8.31 -14.71 2.67
CA LYS A 147 -9.68 -14.87 2.18
C LYS A 147 -10.64 -13.98 2.99
N ASN A 148 -11.56 -13.34 2.29
CA ASN A 148 -12.54 -12.46 2.90
C ASN A 148 -13.72 -13.27 3.45
N GLU A 149 -13.84 -13.33 4.77
CA GLU A 149 -14.95 -13.96 5.49
C GLU A 149 -16.01 -12.95 5.97
N GLY A 150 -16.04 -11.76 5.37
CA GLY A 150 -16.96 -10.67 5.71
C GLY A 150 -16.33 -9.57 6.59
N GLU A 151 -15.02 -9.59 6.76
CA GLU A 151 -14.30 -8.58 7.53
C GLU A 151 -14.28 -7.22 6.79
N PRO A 152 -14.54 -6.10 7.49
CA PRO A 152 -14.37 -4.78 6.91
C PRO A 152 -12.88 -4.47 6.73
N GLY A 153 -12.49 -4.05 5.53
CA GLY A 153 -11.11 -3.70 5.23
C GLY A 153 -10.87 -3.28 3.78
N GLY A 154 -9.59 -3.08 3.46
CA GLY A 154 -9.12 -2.84 2.11
C GLY A 154 -8.85 -4.16 1.37
N GLY A 155 -9.18 -4.21 0.08
CA GLY A 155 -8.99 -5.39 -0.76
C GLY A 155 -8.08 -5.14 -1.96
N PRO A 156 -7.60 -6.20 -2.61
CA PRO A 156 -6.81 -6.09 -3.84
C PRO A 156 -7.70 -5.70 -5.02
N PHE A 157 -7.46 -4.55 -5.63
CA PHE A 157 -8.19 -4.10 -6.81
C PHE A 157 -7.28 -3.45 -7.85
N TRP A 158 -7.71 -3.50 -9.10
CA TRP A 158 -7.18 -2.63 -10.14
C TRP A 158 -7.86 -1.27 -10.04
N THR A 159 -7.07 -0.21 -9.90
CA THR A 159 -7.55 1.17 -9.94
C THR A 159 -7.12 1.83 -11.25
N LYS A 160 -7.91 2.81 -11.68
CA LYS A 160 -7.60 3.68 -12.82
C LYS A 160 -7.38 5.09 -12.28
N ASP A 161 -6.24 5.69 -12.57
CA ASP A 161 -5.96 7.07 -12.19
C ASP A 161 -6.58 8.08 -13.17
N GLN A 162 -6.37 9.38 -12.93
CA GLN A 162 -6.90 10.45 -13.80
C GLN A 162 -6.26 10.49 -15.20
N ALA A 163 -5.08 9.90 -15.35
CA ALA A 163 -4.35 9.77 -16.61
C ALA A 163 -4.63 8.42 -17.30
N ASP A 164 -5.67 7.72 -16.86
CA ASP A 164 -6.10 6.42 -17.37
C ASP A 164 -5.11 5.26 -17.16
N ASN A 165 -4.08 5.44 -16.33
CA ASN A 165 -3.17 4.36 -15.98
C ASN A 165 -3.85 3.38 -15.02
N ILE A 166 -3.56 2.09 -15.20
CA ILE A 166 -4.10 1.01 -14.38
C ILE A 166 -3.00 0.47 -13.46
N SER A 167 -3.30 0.31 -12.17
CA SER A 167 -2.36 -0.25 -11.20
C SER A 167 -3.07 -1.07 -10.11
N LEU A 168 -2.32 -2.00 -9.48
CA LEU A 168 -2.82 -2.75 -8.33
C LEU A 168 -2.72 -1.92 -7.05
N GLN A 169 -3.85 -1.76 -6.36
CA GLN A 169 -3.92 -1.04 -5.09
C GLN A 169 -4.71 -1.82 -4.04
N ILE A 170 -4.50 -1.46 -2.77
CA ILE A 170 -5.29 -1.95 -1.65
C ILE A 170 -6.40 -0.93 -1.38
N VAL A 171 -7.57 -1.09 -2.02
CA VAL A 171 -8.65 -0.10 -1.96
C VAL A 171 -9.56 -0.39 -0.78
N GLU A 172 -9.82 0.62 0.05
CA GLU A 172 -10.75 0.52 1.16
C GLU A 172 -12.20 0.59 0.67
N SER A 173 -13.09 -0.14 1.34
CA SER A 173 -14.53 -0.11 1.03
C SER A 173 -15.16 1.28 1.10
N ALA A 174 -14.55 2.23 1.82
CA ALA A 174 -14.98 3.63 1.91
C ALA A 174 -14.67 4.45 0.65
N GLN A 175 -13.69 4.02 -0.16
CA GLN A 175 -13.26 4.70 -1.38
C GLN A 175 -13.99 4.20 -2.64
N ILE A 176 -14.82 3.16 -2.50
CA ILE A 176 -15.58 2.56 -3.59
C ILE A 176 -16.97 3.20 -3.64
N ASP A 177 -17.36 3.74 -4.79
CA ASP A 177 -18.67 4.33 -4.98
C ASP A 177 -19.73 3.23 -5.13
N LYS A 178 -20.50 3.06 -4.05
CA LYS A 178 -21.56 2.04 -3.97
C LYS A 178 -22.81 2.41 -4.79
N ASN A 179 -22.90 3.63 -5.29
CA ASN A 179 -23.97 4.05 -6.21
C ASN A 179 -23.70 3.56 -7.63
N ILE A 180 -22.43 3.31 -7.99
CA ILE A 180 -22.06 2.73 -9.28
C ILE A 180 -22.23 1.22 -9.22
N ARG A 181 -23.21 0.69 -9.97
CA ARG A 181 -23.54 -0.74 -10.00
C ARG A 181 -22.32 -1.62 -10.34
N ALA A 182 -21.48 -1.18 -11.26
CA ALA A 182 -20.26 -1.91 -11.65
C ALA A 182 -19.26 -2.04 -10.49
N GLN A 183 -18.96 -0.94 -9.80
CA GLN A 183 -18.06 -0.94 -8.64
C GLN A 183 -18.63 -1.75 -7.47
N LYS A 184 -19.94 -1.62 -7.21
CA LYS A 184 -20.63 -2.44 -6.21
C LYS A 184 -20.51 -3.94 -6.52
N ASN A 185 -20.61 -4.32 -7.79
CA ASN A 185 -20.45 -5.71 -8.21
C ASN A 185 -19.00 -6.19 -8.03
N ILE A 186 -18.01 -5.36 -8.38
CA ILE A 186 -16.59 -5.67 -8.15
C ILE A 186 -16.33 -5.92 -6.65
N LEU A 187 -16.79 -5.01 -5.79
CA LEU A 187 -16.66 -5.15 -4.33
C LEU A 187 -17.33 -6.43 -3.81
N LYS A 188 -18.55 -6.75 -4.29
CA LYS A 188 -19.28 -7.96 -3.87
C LYS A 188 -18.55 -9.26 -4.24
N ASN A 189 -17.80 -9.26 -5.35
CA ASN A 189 -17.06 -10.43 -5.82
C ASN A 189 -15.61 -10.47 -5.31
N ALA A 190 -15.20 -9.53 -4.45
CA ALA A 190 -13.86 -9.52 -3.87
C ALA A 190 -13.69 -10.73 -2.94
N THR A 191 -12.76 -11.62 -3.28
CA THR A 191 -12.51 -12.87 -2.56
C THR A 191 -11.51 -12.74 -1.41
N HIS A 192 -10.75 -11.64 -1.39
CA HIS A 192 -9.65 -11.41 -0.47
C HIS A 192 -9.68 -10.01 0.11
N PHE A 193 -9.02 -9.83 1.25
CA PHE A 193 -8.69 -8.53 1.82
C PHE A 193 -7.26 -8.52 2.37
N ASN A 194 -6.72 -7.32 2.56
CA ASN A 194 -5.38 -7.14 3.09
C ASN A 194 -5.40 -7.01 4.62
N PRO A 195 -4.70 -7.89 5.36
CA PRO A 195 -4.58 -7.82 6.82
C PRO A 195 -3.56 -6.77 7.29
N VAL A 196 -3.09 -5.91 6.39
CA VAL A 196 -1.91 -5.06 6.58
C VAL A 196 -0.69 -5.90 6.97
N ASP A 197 -0.42 -6.99 6.23
CA ASP A 197 0.86 -7.70 6.31
C ASP A 197 1.64 -7.41 5.03
N ILE A 198 2.55 -6.44 5.11
CA ILE A 198 3.23 -5.87 3.94
C ILE A 198 4.73 -5.90 4.18
N VAL A 199 5.48 -6.39 3.19
CA VAL A 199 6.94 -6.38 3.19
C VAL A 199 7.43 -5.44 2.09
N CYS A 200 8.21 -4.44 2.47
CA CYS A 200 8.65 -3.35 1.60
C CYS A 200 10.15 -3.44 1.31
N GLY A 201 10.53 -3.29 0.04
CA GLY A 201 11.88 -3.00 -0.40
C GLY A 201 11.97 -1.53 -0.84
N VAL A 202 12.82 -0.76 -0.16
CA VAL A 202 12.87 0.72 -0.29
C VAL A 202 14.20 1.24 -0.84
N LYS A 203 15.08 0.34 -1.29
CA LYS A 203 16.35 0.68 -1.93
C LYS A 203 16.35 0.28 -3.40
N ASN A 204 17.09 1.03 -4.21
CA ASN A 204 17.31 0.76 -5.61
C ASN A 204 18.47 -0.24 -5.83
N TYR A 205 18.73 -0.58 -7.09
CA TYR A 205 19.79 -1.50 -7.49
C TYR A 205 21.21 -1.03 -7.12
N LYS A 206 21.40 0.26 -6.80
CA LYS A 206 22.66 0.83 -6.32
C LYS A 206 22.75 0.86 -4.79
N GLY A 207 21.79 0.27 -4.09
CA GLY A 207 21.69 0.31 -2.62
C GLY A 207 21.24 1.67 -2.07
N GLN A 208 20.80 2.60 -2.91
CA GLN A 208 20.35 3.92 -2.48
C GLN A 208 18.87 3.85 -2.10
N LYS A 209 18.51 4.46 -0.97
CA LYS A 209 17.12 4.57 -0.55
C LYS A 209 16.36 5.50 -1.48
N TYR A 210 15.16 5.08 -1.91
CA TYR A 210 14.22 5.95 -2.62
C TYR A 210 13.69 7.03 -1.68
N ASP A 211 13.49 8.25 -2.17
CA ASP A 211 12.62 9.19 -1.49
C ASP A 211 11.17 8.76 -1.72
N LEU A 212 10.53 8.21 -0.69
CA LEU A 212 9.20 7.59 -0.82
C LEU A 212 8.12 8.61 -1.17
N HIS A 213 8.37 9.91 -0.93
CA HIS A 213 7.45 11.00 -1.28
C HIS A 213 7.29 11.15 -2.80
N GLU A 214 8.28 10.74 -3.61
CA GLU A 214 8.20 10.79 -5.08
C GLU A 214 7.19 9.78 -5.65
N TYR A 215 6.70 8.84 -4.83
CA TYR A 215 5.84 7.74 -5.25
C TYR A 215 4.41 7.84 -4.69
N VAL A 216 4.01 9.03 -4.25
CA VAL A 216 2.69 9.36 -3.67
C VAL A 216 1.72 9.88 -4.74
N ASP A 217 0.49 9.39 -4.76
CA ASP A 217 -0.61 10.06 -5.46
C ASP A 217 -1.33 11.03 -4.53
N HIS A 218 -0.96 12.31 -4.60
CA HIS A 218 -1.53 13.38 -3.79
C HIS A 218 -3.01 13.65 -4.09
N ASN A 219 -3.55 13.18 -5.22
CA ASN A 219 -4.97 13.35 -5.56
C ASN A 219 -5.90 12.41 -4.79
N THR A 220 -5.33 11.44 -4.06
CA THR A 220 -6.11 10.47 -3.26
C THR A 220 -6.39 10.94 -1.83
N ALA A 221 -5.92 12.13 -1.46
CA ALA A 221 -6.32 12.79 -0.22
C ALA A 221 -7.85 13.03 -0.23
N PHE A 222 -8.50 12.88 0.92
CA PHE A 222 -9.95 13.06 1.01
C PHE A 222 -10.36 13.75 2.30
N ILE A 223 -11.56 14.34 2.28
CA ILE A 223 -12.14 15.00 3.45
C ILE A 223 -13.03 14.02 4.17
N SER A 224 -12.77 13.78 5.45
CA SER A 224 -13.63 12.98 6.31
C SER A 224 -14.52 13.85 7.18
N MET A 225 -15.79 13.44 7.30
CA MET A 225 -16.75 14.05 8.21
C MET A 225 -16.68 13.34 9.56
N LYS A 226 -16.52 14.09 10.64
CA LYS A 226 -16.49 13.58 12.02
C LYS A 226 -17.34 14.47 12.92
N THR A 227 -17.60 14.02 14.14
CA THR A 227 -18.28 14.81 15.17
C THR A 227 -17.38 14.86 16.41
N LYS A 228 -17.20 16.04 16.99
CA LYS A 228 -16.53 16.25 18.30
C LYS A 228 -17.45 17.07 19.17
N THR A 229 -17.72 16.60 20.40
CA THR A 229 -18.59 17.30 21.38
C THR A 229 -19.92 17.77 20.79
N GLY A 230 -20.58 16.91 20.00
CA GLY A 230 -21.86 17.21 19.33
C GLY A 230 -21.79 18.20 18.16
N LYS A 231 -20.60 18.71 17.81
CA LYS A 231 -20.39 19.58 16.65
C LYS A 231 -19.74 18.79 15.51
N ASP A 232 -20.31 18.95 14.32
CA ASP A 232 -19.74 18.35 13.12
C ASP A 232 -18.52 19.12 12.64
N LEU A 233 -17.52 18.38 12.17
CA LEU A 233 -16.28 18.90 11.62
C LEU A 233 -15.88 18.11 10.37
N LYS A 234 -15.05 18.77 9.56
CA LYS A 234 -14.32 18.21 8.44
C LYS A 234 -12.84 18.13 8.80
N ALA A 235 -12.19 17.05 8.43
CA ALA A 235 -10.74 16.91 8.52
C ALA A 235 -10.19 16.43 7.19
N LEU A 236 -9.02 16.92 6.81
CA LEU A 236 -8.29 16.42 5.66
C LEU A 236 -7.52 15.16 6.07
N GLU A 237 -7.79 14.04 5.41
CA GLU A 237 -6.98 12.84 5.51
C GLU A 237 -6.00 12.80 4.34
N LEU A 238 -4.73 12.55 4.66
CA LEU A 238 -3.67 12.39 3.67
C LEU A 238 -3.95 11.15 2.80
N PRO A 239 -3.32 11.05 1.61
CA PRO A 239 -3.32 9.84 0.80
C PRO A 239 -3.12 8.60 1.68
N GLY A 240 -4.01 7.62 1.65
CA GLY A 240 -3.89 6.46 2.54
C GLY A 240 -2.58 5.70 2.29
N LEU A 241 -2.02 5.05 3.32
CA LEU A 241 -0.64 4.53 3.24
C LEU A 241 -0.44 3.60 2.05
N TRP A 242 -1.35 2.64 1.84
CA TRP A 242 -1.22 1.57 0.84
C TRP A 242 -2.03 1.79 -0.46
N ASN A 243 -2.69 2.92 -0.64
CA ASN A 243 -3.50 3.21 -1.84
C ASN A 243 -3.25 4.61 -2.40
N GLY A 244 -2.61 5.49 -1.62
CA GLY A 244 -2.23 6.83 -2.01
C GLY A 244 -0.73 7.07 -1.83
N SER A 245 -0.23 6.96 -0.60
CA SER A 245 1.20 7.16 -0.30
C SER A 245 2.12 6.13 -0.98
N MET A 246 1.59 4.95 -1.30
CA MET A 246 2.29 3.91 -2.04
C MET A 246 1.74 3.69 -3.45
N ALA A 247 1.03 4.66 -4.02
CA ALA A 247 0.32 4.50 -5.29
C ALA A 247 1.24 4.09 -6.44
N PHE A 248 2.45 4.65 -6.50
CA PHE A 248 3.39 4.38 -7.60
C PHE A 248 4.43 3.29 -7.28
N TRP A 249 4.15 2.44 -6.30
CA TRP A 249 5.02 1.31 -5.93
C TRP A 249 4.71 0.08 -6.79
N ASN A 250 5.75 -0.73 -7.03
CA ASN A 250 5.59 -2.06 -7.62
C ASN A 250 4.91 -2.99 -6.59
N THR A 251 3.75 -3.54 -6.95
CA THR A 251 2.85 -4.21 -5.99
C THR A 251 2.65 -5.67 -6.36
N ILE A 252 2.88 -6.55 -5.38
CA ILE A 252 2.65 -7.99 -5.49
C ILE A 252 1.69 -8.42 -4.40
N PHE A 253 0.64 -9.14 -4.79
CA PHE A 253 -0.32 -9.73 -3.87
C PHE A 253 -0.12 -11.23 -3.77
N VAL A 254 -0.08 -11.74 -2.54
CA VAL A 254 0.19 -13.16 -2.26
C VAL A 254 -0.88 -13.67 -1.33
N GLU A 255 -1.63 -14.70 -1.76
CA GLU A 255 -2.57 -15.38 -0.86
C GLU A 255 -1.78 -16.03 0.29
N VAL A 256 -2.17 -15.73 1.54
CA VAL A 256 -1.64 -16.33 2.76
C VAL A 256 -2.80 -16.87 3.59
N PRO A 257 -2.58 -17.89 4.45
CA PRO A 257 -3.67 -18.44 5.23
C PRO A 257 -4.23 -17.45 6.24
N LEU A 258 -5.50 -17.61 6.58
CA LEU A 258 -6.22 -16.75 7.52
C LEU A 258 -5.55 -16.68 8.90
N ILE A 259 -4.81 -17.71 9.31
CA ILE A 259 -4.05 -17.73 10.57
C ILE A 259 -2.99 -16.62 10.68
N THR A 260 -2.60 -15.99 9.57
CA THR A 260 -1.70 -14.81 9.57
C THR A 260 -2.42 -13.52 9.98
N PHE A 261 -3.74 -13.56 10.13
CA PHE A 261 -4.59 -12.43 10.47
C PHE A 261 -5.50 -12.72 11.67
N ASN A 262 -5.13 -12.19 12.83
CA ASN A 262 -5.88 -12.33 14.07
C ASN A 262 -5.98 -10.95 14.78
N PRO A 263 -6.83 -10.04 14.28
CA PRO A 263 -6.98 -8.72 14.85
C PRO A 263 -7.76 -8.75 16.17
N VAL A 264 -7.35 -7.95 17.14
CA VAL A 264 -8.07 -7.69 18.38
C VAL A 264 -8.62 -6.27 18.35
N LYS A 265 -9.86 -6.10 17.87
CA LYS A 265 -10.53 -4.79 17.80
C LYS A 265 -11.41 -4.52 19.01
N THR A 266 -11.89 -5.59 19.65
CA THR A 266 -12.76 -5.58 20.83
C THR A 266 -12.27 -6.59 21.86
N VAL A 267 -12.68 -6.43 23.12
CA VAL A 267 -12.36 -7.40 24.19
C VAL A 267 -12.87 -8.80 23.85
N ASN A 268 -14.00 -8.91 23.14
CA ASN A 268 -14.57 -10.20 22.74
C ASN A 268 -13.72 -10.93 21.70
N ASP A 269 -12.90 -10.23 20.91
CA ASP A 269 -12.01 -10.88 19.95
C ASP A 269 -11.00 -11.77 20.68
N LEU A 270 -10.58 -11.42 21.90
CA LEU A 270 -9.68 -12.24 22.72
C LEU A 270 -10.24 -13.62 23.04
N LEU A 271 -11.56 -13.84 22.94
CA LEU A 271 -12.17 -15.15 23.15
C LEU A 271 -11.95 -16.13 21.98
N LYS A 272 -11.48 -15.64 20.82
CA LYS A 272 -11.20 -16.50 19.65
C LYS A 272 -10.03 -17.45 19.95
N PRO A 273 -10.02 -18.67 19.37
CA PRO A 273 -8.98 -19.67 19.65
C PRO A 273 -7.53 -19.17 19.44
N ALA A 274 -7.30 -18.29 18.47
CA ALA A 274 -5.98 -17.73 18.17
C ALA A 274 -5.38 -16.86 19.30
N HIS A 275 -6.21 -16.43 20.26
CA HIS A 275 -5.81 -15.61 21.40
C HIS A 275 -5.90 -16.37 22.74
N GLN A 276 -6.25 -17.66 22.70
CA GLN A 276 -6.44 -18.49 23.89
C GLN A 276 -5.29 -19.49 24.04
N VAL A 277 -4.76 -19.61 25.26
CA VAL A 277 -3.59 -20.48 25.58
C VAL A 277 -3.98 -21.96 25.75
N LYS A 278 -5.27 -22.30 25.54
CA LYS A 278 -5.81 -23.65 25.79
C LYS A 278 -5.13 -24.76 24.97
#